data_AF-A0A9D8QS78-F1
#
_entry.id   AF-A0A9D8QS78-F1
#
_cell.length_a   1.000
_cell.length_b   1.000
_cell.length_c   1.000
_cell.angle_alpha   90.00
_cell.angle_beta   90.00
_cell.angle_gamma   90.00
#
_symmetry.space_group_name_H-M   'P 1'
#
loop_
_entity.id
_entity.type
_entity.pdbx_description
1 polymer ?
#
loop_
_entity_poly.entity_id
_entity_poly.type
_entity_poly.pdbx_seq_one_letter_code
_entity_poly.pdbx_strand_id
1 'polypeptide(L)'
;MKKFYFLIIASTILLGLTAAYVFHCRSAHTEWTTRQTESWDLKKQELQSQIDDLSAKTKELKPQKTKLDVPELEPQTLIARLQGMKDWSELFGNNAPTNSAMKKIAHDQIREAYFVFQGLQDQGDDSLDAIRDYLANGHNVTLYRPYNILDPNQYFDPEGSSSDRYVVDRHVVMPETSRLGILQVLGNIKTPAALGTLCNVMQSTSDFRELTKAGNLLLAADRDTYAQTVLAAYIAFYPNIHGETQNELLASIKDISKDEYNKLVLDPDSFYGEDGKLRIDALYSRIRSLKEDSIPLASEIFNRADTSIKDKSDILIGLERVIHGYRGDDHKVDPANVEQVNSMYASFINGLSNEDKNTLGSMALMFYATAMGENDTERQQQYLNLIDQLPALQEEGSLFNETRDFMKNTISQMLKKGEDFGKDFDSAMAQKEMFDSGFPQRFMKSSLDFFKEHPEWKDSHFYKNFN
;
A
#
# COMPACT_ATOMS: atom_id res chain seq x y z
N MET A 1 42.56 2.43 64.82
CA MET A 1 42.68 1.06 64.27
C MET A 1 41.47 0.16 64.55
N LYS A 2 40.92 0.05 65.77
CA LYS A 2 39.77 -0.86 66.07
C LYS A 2 38.48 -0.62 65.25
N LYS A 3 38.16 0.63 64.87
CA LYS A 3 36.98 0.95 64.06
C LYS A 3 37.09 0.51 62.58
N PHE A 4 38.31 0.36 62.06
CA PHE A 4 38.55 -0.02 60.65
C PHE A 4 38.37 -1.53 60.44
N TYR A 5 38.76 -2.35 61.42
CA TYR A 5 38.53 -3.80 61.41
C TYR A 5 37.05 -4.17 61.46
N PHE A 6 36.23 -3.44 62.24
CA PHE A 6 34.78 -3.67 62.27
C PHE A 6 34.10 -3.37 60.92
N LEU A 7 34.56 -2.33 60.21
CA LEU A 7 34.03 -1.97 58.89
C LEU A 7 34.41 -3.00 57.83
N ILE A 8 35.64 -3.52 57.86
CA ILE A 8 36.07 -4.60 56.96
C ILE A 8 35.28 -5.88 57.25
N ILE A 9 35.18 -6.33 58.50
CA ILE A 9 34.45 -7.54 58.88
C ILE A 9 32.96 -7.43 58.52
N ALA A 10 32.33 -6.28 58.78
CA ALA A 10 30.94 -6.04 58.39
C ALA A 10 30.76 -6.09 56.87
N SER A 11 31.70 -5.54 56.09
CA SER A 11 31.64 -5.60 54.62
C SER A 11 31.82 -7.03 54.09
N THR A 12 32.70 -7.85 54.69
CA THR A 12 32.92 -9.23 54.27
C THR A 12 31.71 -10.12 54.59
N ILE A 13 31.05 -9.89 55.74
CA ILE A 13 29.81 -10.58 56.09
C ILE A 13 28.68 -10.17 55.15
N LEU A 14 28.56 -8.88 54.84
CA LEU A 14 27.56 -8.39 53.89
C LEU A 14 27.77 -8.99 52.49
N LEU A 15 29.01 -9.01 51.99
CA LEU A 15 29.36 -9.64 50.71
C LEU A 15 29.08 -11.15 50.72
N GLY A 16 29.40 -11.86 51.81
CA GLY A 16 29.10 -13.28 51.98
C GLY A 16 27.59 -13.58 51.97
N LEU A 17 26.79 -12.77 52.66
CA LEU A 17 25.33 -12.90 52.67
C LEU A 17 24.72 -12.57 51.30
N THR A 18 25.25 -11.58 50.60
CA THR A 18 24.79 -11.20 49.26
C THR A 18 25.11 -12.31 48.24
N ALA A 19 26.31 -12.91 48.31
CA ALA A 19 26.69 -14.04 47.46
C ALA A 19 25.84 -15.29 47.74
N ALA A 20 25.56 -15.59 49.01
CA ALA A 20 24.68 -16.70 49.39
C ALA A 20 23.24 -16.49 48.91
N TYR A 21 22.72 -15.26 49.00
CA TYR A 21 21.40 -14.89 48.50
C TYR A 21 21.32 -15.04 46.97
N VAL A 22 22.32 -14.55 46.22
CA VAL A 22 22.39 -14.70 44.77
C VAL A 22 22.48 -16.17 44.36
N PHE A 23 23.26 -16.98 45.08
CA PHE A 23 23.34 -18.42 44.83
C PHE A 23 22.00 -19.12 45.08
N HIS A 24 21.29 -18.76 46.15
CA HIS A 24 19.98 -19.34 46.46
C HIS A 24 18.91 -18.95 45.44
N CYS A 25 18.86 -17.68 45.02
CA CYS A 25 17.97 -17.23 43.93
C CYS A 25 18.27 -17.95 42.61
N ARG A 26 19.55 -18.17 42.27
CA ARG A 26 19.95 -18.88 41.05
C ARG A 26 19.56 -20.36 41.09
N SER A 27 19.71 -21.02 42.25
CA SER A 27 19.28 -22.40 42.45
C SER A 27 17.76 -22.53 42.34
N ALA A 28 17.01 -21.66 43.01
CA ALA A 28 15.54 -21.66 42.97
C ALA A 28 15.01 -21.37 41.55
N HIS A 29 15.64 -20.46 40.82
CA HIS A 29 15.29 -20.19 39.42
C HIS A 29 15.56 -21.42 38.53
N THR A 30 16.70 -22.10 38.72
CA THR A 30 17.04 -23.31 37.95
C THR A 30 16.06 -24.47 38.22
N GLU A 31 15.65 -24.66 39.47
CA GLU A 31 14.63 -25.67 39.81
C GLU A 31 13.26 -25.31 39.22
N TRP A 32 12.87 -24.04 39.27
CA TRP A 32 11.61 -23.58 38.69
C TRP A 32 11.60 -23.76 37.16
N THR A 33 12.68 -23.41 36.46
CA THR A 33 12.78 -23.61 35.01
C THR A 33 12.76 -25.09 34.65
N THR A 34 13.44 -25.95 35.42
CA THR A 34 13.45 -27.40 35.18
C THR A 34 12.04 -28.00 35.31
N ARG A 35 11.29 -27.63 36.36
CA ARG A 35 9.89 -28.09 36.54
C ARG A 35 8.96 -27.59 35.44
N GLN A 36 9.17 -26.36 34.94
CA GLN A 36 8.40 -25.84 33.81
C GLN A 36 8.67 -26.62 32.53
N THR A 37 9.94 -26.90 32.23
CA THR A 37 10.33 -27.72 31.06
C THR A 37 9.73 -29.12 31.13
N GLU A 38 9.82 -29.80 32.29
CA GLU A 38 9.21 -31.12 32.48
C GLU A 38 7.68 -31.09 32.32
N SER A 39 7.02 -30.06 32.85
CA SER A 39 5.57 -29.87 32.67
C SER A 39 5.19 -29.64 31.21
N TRP A 40 6.02 -28.92 30.45
CA TRP A 40 5.79 -28.67 29.03
C TRP A 40 6.02 -29.92 28.20
N ASP A 41 7.04 -30.71 28.51
CA ASP A 41 7.32 -31.98 27.83
C ASP A 41 6.21 -33.00 28.06
N LEU A 42 5.69 -33.10 29.29
CA LEU A 42 4.51 -33.92 29.59
C LEU A 42 3.29 -33.48 28.80
N LYS A 43 3.02 -32.16 28.75
CA LYS A 43 1.88 -31.62 28.00
C LYS A 43 2.02 -31.81 26.49
N LYS A 44 3.25 -31.72 25.98
CA LYS A 44 3.58 -32.00 24.58
C LYS A 44 3.34 -33.47 24.24
N GLN A 45 3.75 -34.41 25.11
CA GLN A 45 3.47 -35.83 24.94
C GLN A 45 1.96 -36.14 24.99
N GLU A 46 1.23 -35.52 25.91
CA GLU A 46 -0.23 -35.67 26.00
C GLU A 46 -0.92 -35.18 24.73
N LEU A 47 -0.57 -33.99 24.24
CA LEU A 47 -1.10 -33.45 22.99
C LEU A 47 -0.72 -34.31 21.78
N GLN A 48 0.49 -34.86 21.73
CA GLN A 48 0.90 -35.77 20.67
C GLN A 48 0.06 -37.06 20.69
N SER A 49 -0.18 -37.64 21.87
CA SER A 49 -1.05 -38.80 22.03
C SER A 49 -2.49 -38.51 21.59
N GLN A 50 -3.03 -37.33 21.91
CA GLN A 50 -4.35 -36.91 21.43
C GLN A 50 -4.39 -36.72 19.91
N ILE A 51 -3.34 -36.16 19.31
CA ILE A 51 -3.20 -36.04 17.85
C ILE A 51 -3.15 -37.43 17.20
N ASP A 52 -2.45 -38.38 17.81
CA ASP A 52 -2.32 -39.74 17.29
C ASP A 52 -3.65 -40.50 17.42
N ASP A 53 -4.37 -40.38 18.54
CA ASP A 53 -5.71 -40.96 18.74
C ASP A 53 -6.74 -40.35 17.79
N LEU A 54 -6.73 -39.02 17.60
CA LEU A 54 -7.57 -38.35 16.62
C LEU A 54 -7.22 -38.76 15.20
N SER A 55 -5.94 -38.94 14.88
CA SER A 55 -5.48 -39.40 13.56
C SER A 55 -5.90 -40.85 13.30
N ALA A 56 -5.87 -41.71 14.32
CA ALA A 56 -6.36 -43.08 14.24
C ALA A 56 -7.88 -43.13 14.06
N LYS A 57 -8.64 -42.36 14.86
CA LYS A 57 -10.08 -42.20 14.71
C LYS A 57 -10.47 -41.61 13.36
N THR A 58 -9.68 -40.68 12.81
CA THR A 58 -9.90 -40.10 11.48
C THR A 58 -9.57 -41.09 10.36
N LYS A 59 -8.61 -42.01 10.57
CA LYS A 59 -8.36 -43.13 9.66
C LYS A 59 -9.48 -44.16 9.69
N GLU A 60 -10.09 -44.43 10.84
CA GLU A 60 -11.26 -45.30 10.99
C GLU A 60 -12.56 -44.63 10.50
N LEU A 61 -12.67 -43.31 10.66
CA LEU A 61 -13.76 -42.47 10.15
C LEU A 61 -13.53 -41.98 8.72
N LYS A 62 -12.47 -42.43 8.01
CA LYS A 62 -12.50 -42.32 6.55
C LYS A 62 -13.78 -43.03 6.14
N PRO A 63 -14.82 -42.32 5.63
CA PRO A 63 -15.89 -43.04 5.00
C PRO A 63 -15.18 -43.91 3.98
N GLN A 64 -15.52 -45.20 3.94
CA GLN A 64 -15.39 -45.90 2.67
C GLN A 64 -16.05 -44.94 1.67
N LYS A 65 -15.23 -44.21 0.89
CA LYS A 65 -15.65 -43.59 -0.36
C LYS A 65 -15.99 -44.81 -1.22
N THR A 66 -17.12 -45.46 -0.92
CA THR A 66 -17.93 -46.07 -1.94
C THR A 66 -18.11 -44.91 -2.91
N LYS A 67 -17.47 -44.98 -4.07
CA LYS A 67 -17.88 -44.19 -5.22
C LYS A 67 -19.37 -44.48 -5.36
N LEU A 68 -20.20 -43.65 -4.74
CA LEU A 68 -21.55 -43.45 -5.22
C LEU A 68 -21.28 -42.75 -6.54
N ASP A 69 -21.29 -43.52 -7.63
CA ASP A 69 -21.39 -42.98 -8.98
C ASP A 69 -22.74 -42.23 -9.02
N VAL A 70 -22.72 -41.00 -8.53
CA VAL A 70 -23.81 -40.05 -8.69
C VAL A 70 -23.42 -39.23 -9.91
N PRO A 71 -24.05 -39.47 -11.08
CA PRO A 71 -23.70 -38.76 -12.33
C PRO A 71 -23.74 -37.22 -12.20
N GLU A 72 -24.48 -36.72 -11.20
CA GLU A 72 -24.62 -35.29 -10.86
C GLU A 72 -23.38 -34.68 -10.21
N LEU A 73 -22.44 -35.51 -9.72
CA LEU A 73 -21.17 -35.12 -9.11
C LEU A 73 -19.96 -35.36 -10.02
N GLU A 74 -20.19 -35.84 -11.25
CA GLU A 74 -19.15 -35.97 -12.26
C GLU A 74 -18.61 -34.58 -12.64
N PRO A 75 -17.29 -34.41 -12.82
CA PRO A 75 -16.69 -33.10 -13.08
C PRO A 75 -17.31 -32.34 -14.26
N GLN A 76 -17.64 -33.04 -15.35
CA GLN A 76 -18.27 -32.42 -16.52
C GLN A 76 -19.69 -31.93 -16.21
N THR A 77 -20.45 -32.65 -15.40
CA THR A 77 -21.78 -32.22 -14.95
C THR A 77 -21.68 -31.00 -14.04
N LEU A 78 -20.70 -30.97 -13.13
CA LEU A 78 -20.44 -29.83 -12.25
C LEU A 78 -20.04 -28.56 -13.02
N ILE A 79 -19.17 -28.70 -14.03
CA ILE A 79 -18.79 -27.60 -14.93
C ILE A 79 -19.98 -27.13 -15.77
N ALA A 80 -20.81 -28.04 -16.28
CA ALA A 80 -22.02 -27.66 -17.02
C ALA A 80 -23.00 -26.85 -16.14
N ARG A 81 -23.10 -27.15 -14.84
CA ARG A 81 -23.88 -26.35 -13.88
C ARG A 81 -23.31 -24.95 -13.70
N LEU A 82 -21.98 -24.82 -13.62
CA LEU A 82 -21.30 -23.52 -13.58
C LEU A 82 -21.55 -22.71 -14.87
N GLN A 83 -21.47 -23.36 -16.03
CA GLN A 83 -21.80 -22.78 -17.34
C GLN A 83 -23.30 -22.49 -17.51
N GLY A 84 -24.17 -23.10 -16.72
CA GLY A 84 -25.60 -22.77 -16.68
C GLY A 84 -25.90 -21.48 -15.93
N MET A 85 -24.94 -20.96 -15.14
CA MET A 85 -25.16 -19.78 -14.32
C MET A 85 -25.22 -18.51 -15.16
N LYS A 86 -26.16 -17.64 -14.79
CA LYS A 86 -26.35 -16.34 -15.44
C LYS A 86 -25.45 -15.29 -14.80
N ASP A 87 -24.86 -14.43 -15.62
CA ASP A 87 -24.27 -13.21 -15.09
C ASP A 87 -25.38 -12.20 -14.80
N TRP A 88 -25.52 -11.83 -13.54
CA TRP A 88 -26.50 -10.86 -13.08
C TRP A 88 -25.89 -9.47 -12.84
N SER A 89 -24.62 -9.27 -13.20
CA SER A 89 -23.90 -8.00 -13.02
C SER A 89 -24.65 -6.80 -13.62
N GLU A 90 -25.28 -6.96 -14.78
CA GLU A 90 -26.09 -5.91 -15.43
C GLU A 90 -27.38 -5.57 -14.68
N LEU A 91 -27.97 -6.54 -13.98
CA LEU A 91 -29.24 -6.36 -13.24
C LEU A 91 -29.02 -5.79 -11.84
N PHE A 92 -27.84 -5.99 -11.25
CA PHE A 92 -27.51 -5.47 -9.92
C PHE A 92 -26.69 -4.16 -9.97
N GLY A 93 -25.94 -3.92 -11.04
CA GLY A 93 -25.00 -2.80 -11.10
C GLY A 93 -24.07 -2.81 -9.87
N ASN A 94 -23.81 -1.63 -9.30
CA ASN A 94 -23.06 -1.49 -8.04
C ASN A 94 -23.93 -1.63 -6.78
N ASN A 95 -25.23 -1.91 -6.91
CA ASN A 95 -26.17 -1.89 -5.79
C ASN A 95 -26.54 -3.31 -5.36
N ALA A 96 -26.71 -3.50 -4.04
CA ALA A 96 -27.22 -4.75 -3.51
C ALA A 96 -28.63 -5.05 -4.06
N PRO A 97 -29.00 -6.33 -4.25
CA PRO A 97 -30.34 -6.69 -4.69
C PRO A 97 -31.38 -6.08 -3.74
N THR A 98 -32.26 -5.22 -4.25
CA THR A 98 -33.13 -4.38 -3.43
C THR A 98 -34.41 -5.07 -2.99
N ASN A 99 -34.85 -6.13 -3.70
CA ASN A 99 -36.04 -6.91 -3.36
C ASN A 99 -35.71 -8.35 -2.95
N SER A 100 -36.61 -8.98 -2.19
CA SER A 100 -36.41 -10.32 -1.60
C SER A 100 -36.26 -11.44 -2.64
N ALA A 101 -36.93 -11.34 -3.79
CA ALA A 101 -36.84 -12.33 -4.86
C ALA A 101 -35.45 -12.34 -5.51
N MET A 102 -34.89 -11.17 -5.79
CA MET A 102 -33.55 -11.02 -6.36
C MET A 102 -32.45 -11.44 -5.38
N LYS A 103 -32.62 -11.13 -4.09
CA LYS A 103 -31.73 -11.62 -3.02
C LYS A 103 -31.70 -13.15 -2.99
N LYS A 104 -32.86 -13.80 -3.10
CA LYS A 104 -32.97 -15.26 -3.14
C LYS A 104 -32.25 -15.85 -4.36
N ILE A 105 -32.45 -15.28 -5.55
CA ILE A 105 -31.78 -15.74 -6.78
C ILE A 105 -30.25 -15.64 -6.65
N ALA A 106 -29.74 -14.50 -6.17
CA ALA A 106 -28.30 -14.33 -5.97
C ALA A 106 -27.73 -15.32 -4.94
N HIS A 107 -28.45 -15.52 -3.83
CA HIS A 107 -28.07 -16.46 -2.79
C HIS A 107 -28.05 -17.91 -3.28
N ASP A 108 -29.09 -18.32 -4.03
CA ASP A 108 -29.17 -19.68 -4.59
C ASP A 108 -28.04 -19.92 -5.60
N GLN A 109 -27.67 -18.92 -6.40
CA GLN A 109 -26.53 -19.01 -7.31
C GLN A 109 -25.17 -19.10 -6.58
N ILE A 110 -24.99 -18.36 -5.48
CA ILE A 110 -23.78 -18.46 -4.64
C ILE A 110 -23.66 -19.85 -4.03
N ARG A 111 -24.77 -20.39 -3.48
CA ARG A 111 -24.81 -21.75 -2.93
C ARG A 111 -24.48 -22.81 -3.98
N GLU A 112 -25.05 -22.65 -5.17
CA GLU A 112 -24.79 -23.53 -6.31
C GLU A 112 -23.32 -23.49 -6.72
N ALA A 113 -22.71 -22.30 -6.82
CA ALA A 113 -21.30 -22.17 -7.14
C ALA A 113 -20.40 -22.81 -6.07
N TYR A 114 -20.72 -22.61 -4.79
CA TYR A 114 -20.00 -23.27 -3.70
C TYR A 114 -20.09 -24.80 -3.78
N PHE A 115 -21.30 -25.32 -4.02
CA PHE A 115 -21.52 -26.76 -4.22
C PHE A 115 -20.66 -27.30 -5.36
N VAL A 116 -20.63 -26.59 -6.49
CA VAL A 116 -19.81 -26.97 -7.65
C VAL A 116 -18.33 -26.96 -7.30
N PHE A 117 -17.82 -25.90 -6.67
CA PHE A 117 -16.40 -25.82 -6.31
C PHE A 117 -15.97 -26.91 -5.33
N GLN A 118 -16.79 -27.17 -4.31
CA GLN A 118 -16.53 -28.24 -3.36
C GLN A 118 -16.54 -29.61 -4.06
N GLY A 119 -17.51 -29.86 -4.94
CA GLY A 119 -17.60 -31.09 -5.71
C GLY A 119 -16.37 -31.31 -6.60
N LEU A 120 -15.92 -30.28 -7.32
CA LEU A 120 -14.71 -30.35 -8.15
C LEU A 120 -13.46 -30.62 -7.31
N GLN A 121 -13.34 -29.94 -6.16
CA GLN A 121 -12.24 -30.18 -5.22
C GLN A 121 -12.24 -31.61 -4.67
N ASP A 122 -13.40 -32.15 -4.32
CA ASP A 122 -13.54 -33.49 -3.74
C ASP A 122 -13.20 -34.62 -4.72
N GLN A 123 -13.33 -34.34 -6.02
CA GLN A 123 -12.92 -35.23 -7.13
C GLN A 123 -11.41 -35.17 -7.41
N GLY A 124 -10.70 -34.13 -6.93
CA GLY A 124 -9.25 -34.03 -7.08
C GLY A 124 -8.80 -34.01 -8.55
N ASP A 125 -7.82 -34.83 -8.89
CA ASP A 125 -7.22 -34.85 -10.23
C ASP A 125 -8.20 -35.25 -11.35
N ASP A 126 -9.27 -36.00 -11.03
CA ASP A 126 -10.30 -36.39 -12.00
C ASP A 126 -11.07 -35.17 -12.54
N SER A 127 -11.03 -34.03 -11.81
CA SER A 127 -11.68 -32.78 -12.22
C SER A 127 -10.87 -31.93 -13.21
N LEU A 128 -9.59 -32.23 -13.42
CA LEU A 128 -8.67 -31.30 -14.10
C LEU A 128 -9.01 -31.07 -15.56
N ASP A 129 -9.46 -32.08 -16.30
CA ASP A 129 -9.81 -31.91 -17.71
C ASP A 129 -11.04 -31.02 -17.87
N ALA A 130 -12.08 -31.24 -17.06
CA ALA A 130 -13.27 -30.40 -17.04
C ALA A 130 -12.94 -28.95 -16.62
N ILE A 131 -12.03 -28.78 -15.64
CA ILE A 131 -11.54 -27.45 -15.23
C ILE A 131 -10.80 -26.76 -16.38
N ARG A 132 -9.90 -27.47 -17.10
CA ARG A 132 -9.18 -26.91 -18.24
C ARG A 132 -10.12 -26.49 -19.37
N ASP A 133 -11.11 -27.33 -19.68
CA ASP A 133 -12.14 -27.01 -20.67
C ASP A 133 -12.91 -25.75 -20.30
N TYR A 134 -13.25 -25.57 -19.01
CA TYR A 134 -13.90 -24.36 -18.52
C TYR A 134 -12.98 -23.13 -18.58
N LEU A 135 -11.71 -23.27 -18.22
CA LEU A 135 -10.75 -22.16 -18.30
C LEU A 135 -10.48 -21.73 -19.75
N ALA A 136 -10.60 -22.64 -20.71
CA ALA A 136 -10.45 -22.33 -22.14
C ALA A 136 -11.72 -21.74 -22.77
N ASN A 137 -12.90 -22.28 -22.43
CA ASN A 137 -14.15 -22.03 -23.18
C ASN A 137 -15.32 -21.50 -22.35
N GLY A 138 -15.25 -21.54 -21.01
CA GLY A 138 -16.33 -21.11 -20.13
C GLY A 138 -16.42 -19.58 -20.02
N HIS A 139 -17.64 -19.05 -19.89
CA HIS A 139 -17.84 -17.63 -19.60
C HIS A 139 -17.63 -17.34 -18.10
N ASN A 140 -17.02 -16.20 -17.80
CA ASN A 140 -16.75 -15.82 -16.43
C ASN A 140 -17.99 -15.18 -15.77
N VAL A 141 -18.61 -15.88 -14.83
CA VAL A 141 -19.78 -15.38 -14.09
C VAL A 141 -19.35 -14.55 -12.89
N THR A 142 -19.95 -13.37 -12.70
CA THR A 142 -19.82 -12.60 -11.47
C THR A 142 -20.65 -13.25 -10.36
N LEU A 143 -19.99 -13.66 -9.28
CA LEU A 143 -20.60 -14.33 -8.13
C LEU A 143 -20.76 -13.38 -6.93
N TYR A 144 -19.84 -12.42 -6.75
CA TYR A 144 -19.88 -11.48 -5.63
C TYR A 144 -19.07 -10.18 -5.87
N ARG A 145 -19.51 -9.06 -5.28
CA ARG A 145 -18.66 -7.89 -4.97
C ARG A 145 -18.78 -7.55 -3.48
N PRO A 146 -17.67 -7.32 -2.77
CA PRO A 146 -17.67 -7.17 -1.32
C PRO A 146 -18.12 -5.78 -0.89
N TYR A 147 -19.42 -5.53 -0.84
CA TYR A 147 -19.97 -4.47 0.01
C TYR A 147 -21.30 -4.93 0.62
N ASN A 148 -21.24 -5.44 1.86
CA ASN A 148 -22.31 -5.42 2.86
C ASN A 148 -23.50 -6.41 2.76
N ILE A 149 -23.49 -7.46 1.93
CA ILE A 149 -24.68 -8.33 1.78
C ILE A 149 -24.68 -9.54 2.73
N LEU A 150 -23.54 -9.92 3.30
CA LEU A 150 -23.46 -10.99 4.31
C LEU A 150 -23.06 -10.40 5.67
N ASP A 151 -23.85 -9.45 6.18
CA ASP A 151 -23.99 -9.38 7.63
C ASP A 151 -24.62 -10.72 8.07
N PRO A 152 -23.89 -11.60 8.77
CA PRO A 152 -24.41 -12.91 9.16
C PRO A 152 -25.69 -12.79 10.00
N ASN A 153 -25.96 -11.60 10.55
CA ASN A 153 -27.10 -11.30 11.40
C ASN A 153 -28.38 -10.92 10.63
N GLN A 154 -28.34 -10.68 9.31
CA GLN A 154 -29.50 -10.16 8.57
C GLN A 154 -30.28 -11.20 7.75
N TYR A 155 -29.77 -12.43 7.61
CA TYR A 155 -30.37 -13.42 6.70
C TYR A 155 -30.85 -14.72 7.33
N PHE A 156 -30.66 -14.90 8.64
CA PHE A 156 -31.28 -16.01 9.38
C PHE A 156 -32.07 -15.48 10.56
N ASP A 157 -33.32 -15.11 10.24
CA ASP A 157 -34.54 -15.28 11.04
C ASP A 157 -35.39 -14.00 11.22
N PRO A 158 -36.52 -13.85 10.49
CA PRO A 158 -37.53 -12.88 10.86
C PRO A 158 -38.46 -13.40 11.97
N GLU A 159 -38.61 -14.72 12.16
CA GLU A 159 -39.65 -15.33 13.02
C GLU A 159 -39.30 -16.79 13.44
N GLY A 160 -38.43 -17.01 14.42
CA GLY A 160 -38.04 -18.39 14.73
C GLY A 160 -36.96 -18.59 15.78
N SER A 161 -37.21 -18.12 17.00
CA SER A 161 -36.49 -18.59 18.20
C SER A 161 -36.38 -20.13 18.22
N SER A 162 -35.18 -20.67 17.96
CA SER A 162 -34.64 -21.81 18.72
C SER A 162 -33.15 -21.98 18.45
N SER A 163 -32.44 -22.28 19.53
CA SER A 163 -31.02 -22.62 19.63
C SER A 163 -30.58 -23.74 18.67
N ASP A 164 -30.03 -23.38 17.52
CA ASP A 164 -28.96 -24.14 16.84
C ASP A 164 -28.31 -23.24 15.79
N ARG A 165 -27.24 -22.55 16.20
CA ARG A 165 -26.45 -21.71 15.31
C ARG A 165 -25.61 -22.61 14.40
N TYR A 166 -26.09 -22.85 13.18
CA TYR A 166 -25.17 -23.15 12.08
C TYR A 166 -24.40 -21.86 11.76
N VAL A 167 -23.32 -21.64 12.51
CA VAL A 167 -22.29 -20.70 12.13
C VAL A 167 -21.67 -21.25 10.85
N VAL A 168 -22.12 -20.76 9.69
CA VAL A 168 -21.27 -20.81 8.50
C VAL A 168 -20.06 -19.97 8.88
N ASP A 169 -18.94 -20.64 9.00
CA ASP A 169 -17.67 -20.08 9.46
C ASP A 169 -17.42 -18.73 8.77
N ARG A 170 -17.01 -17.70 9.54
CA ARG A 170 -16.74 -16.33 9.05
C ARG A 170 -15.54 -16.27 8.08
N HIS A 171 -15.08 -17.42 7.62
CA HIS A 171 -13.85 -17.63 6.88
C HIS A 171 -14.07 -18.14 5.45
N VAL A 172 -15.31 -18.43 5.04
CA VAL A 172 -15.61 -18.78 3.65
C VAL A 172 -15.91 -17.51 2.85
N VAL A 173 -14.85 -16.83 2.41
CA VAL A 173 -14.96 -15.70 1.48
C VAL A 173 -15.28 -16.25 0.09
N MET A 174 -16.48 -16.00 -0.41
CA MET A 174 -16.88 -16.40 -1.76
C MET A 174 -15.99 -15.68 -2.79
N PRO A 175 -15.42 -16.38 -3.78
CA PRO A 175 -14.71 -15.73 -4.88
C PRO A 175 -15.64 -14.79 -5.64
N GLU A 176 -15.11 -13.65 -6.08
CA GLU A 176 -15.88 -12.63 -6.80
C GLU A 176 -16.42 -13.15 -8.14
N THR A 177 -15.70 -14.08 -8.76
CA THR A 177 -16.06 -14.65 -10.06
C THR A 177 -15.87 -16.15 -10.07
N SER A 178 -16.58 -16.80 -10.99
CA SER A 178 -16.47 -18.24 -11.23
C SER A 178 -15.05 -18.69 -11.53
N ARG A 179 -14.31 -17.93 -12.35
CA ARG A 179 -12.92 -18.27 -12.71
C ARG A 179 -12.00 -18.17 -11.50
N LEU A 180 -12.12 -17.13 -10.67
CA LEU A 180 -11.36 -17.04 -9.42
C LEU A 180 -11.68 -18.19 -8.45
N GLY A 181 -12.92 -18.67 -8.44
CA GLY A 181 -13.31 -19.87 -7.71
C GLY A 181 -12.65 -21.14 -8.24
N ILE A 182 -12.62 -21.33 -9.55
CA ILE A 182 -11.91 -22.44 -10.19
C ILE A 182 -10.40 -22.41 -9.89
N LEU A 183 -9.76 -21.24 -9.88
CA LEU A 183 -8.37 -21.12 -9.45
C LEU A 183 -8.19 -21.55 -7.99
N GLN A 184 -9.11 -21.17 -7.10
CA GLN A 184 -9.09 -21.62 -5.70
C GLN A 184 -9.24 -23.14 -5.60
N VAL A 185 -10.10 -23.77 -6.41
CA VAL A 185 -10.24 -25.24 -6.47
C VAL A 185 -8.91 -25.89 -6.84
N LEU A 186 -8.24 -25.44 -7.90
CA LEU A 186 -6.91 -25.95 -8.29
C LEU A 186 -5.89 -25.78 -7.16
N GLY A 187 -5.90 -24.62 -6.51
CA GLY A 187 -5.04 -24.32 -5.36
C GLY A 187 -5.37 -25.13 -4.10
N ASN A 188 -6.55 -25.74 -4.01
CA ASN A 188 -6.94 -26.64 -2.92
C ASN A 188 -6.65 -28.11 -3.24
N ILE A 189 -6.72 -28.51 -4.52
CA ILE A 189 -6.32 -29.85 -4.98
C ILE A 189 -4.82 -30.08 -4.76
N LYS A 190 -3.98 -29.05 -5.02
CA LYS A 190 -2.53 -29.01 -4.71
C LYS A 190 -1.68 -30.16 -5.26
N THR A 191 -2.14 -30.86 -6.28
CA THR A 191 -1.31 -31.84 -7.00
C THR A 191 -0.39 -31.12 -8.02
N PRO A 192 0.72 -31.73 -8.45
CA PRO A 192 1.59 -31.14 -9.47
C PRO A 192 0.85 -30.76 -10.76
N ALA A 193 -0.17 -31.54 -11.16
CA ALA A 193 -0.97 -31.27 -12.34
C ALA A 193 -1.94 -30.07 -12.14
N ALA A 194 -2.52 -29.94 -10.95
CA ALA A 194 -3.35 -28.79 -10.59
C ALA A 194 -2.51 -27.50 -10.51
N LEU A 195 -1.35 -27.55 -9.86
CA LEU A 195 -0.41 -26.42 -9.77
C LEU A 195 0.18 -26.06 -11.14
N GLY A 196 0.49 -27.05 -11.99
CA GLY A 196 0.88 -26.81 -13.37
C GLY A 196 -0.21 -26.10 -14.18
N THR A 197 -1.49 -26.41 -13.92
CA THR A 197 -2.62 -25.71 -14.54
C THR A 197 -2.70 -24.26 -14.04
N LEU A 198 -2.47 -23.99 -12.76
CA LEU A 198 -2.36 -22.61 -12.22
C LEU A 198 -1.21 -21.82 -12.87
N CYS A 199 -0.04 -22.44 -13.06
CA CYS A 199 1.07 -21.80 -13.78
C CYS A 199 0.67 -21.41 -15.20
N ASN A 200 -0.01 -22.31 -15.93
CA ASN A 200 -0.46 -22.02 -17.30
C ASN A 200 -1.46 -20.87 -17.34
N VAL A 201 -2.41 -20.79 -16.38
CA VAL A 201 -3.34 -19.66 -16.29
C VAL A 201 -2.58 -18.37 -16.02
N MET A 202 -1.68 -18.36 -15.03
CA MET A 202 -0.89 -17.18 -14.67
C MET A 202 -0.08 -16.65 -15.85
N GLN A 203 0.47 -17.53 -16.69
CA GLN A 203 1.27 -17.15 -17.86
C GLN A 203 0.45 -16.67 -19.07
N SER A 204 -0.84 -17.00 -19.14
CA SER A 204 -1.69 -16.73 -20.31
C SER A 204 -2.83 -15.74 -20.05
N THR A 205 -3.12 -15.43 -18.80
CA THR A 205 -4.22 -14.54 -18.44
C THR A 205 -3.94 -13.08 -18.82
N SER A 206 -4.99 -12.37 -19.20
CA SER A 206 -5.03 -10.91 -19.35
C SER A 206 -5.76 -10.21 -18.20
N ASP A 207 -6.36 -10.97 -17.26
CA ASP A 207 -7.03 -10.43 -16.07
C ASP A 207 -6.05 -10.40 -14.89
N PHE A 208 -5.78 -9.19 -14.39
CA PHE A 208 -4.91 -8.95 -13.23
C PHE A 208 -5.31 -9.75 -11.98
N ARG A 209 -6.61 -9.93 -11.73
CA ARG A 209 -7.11 -10.66 -10.56
C ARG A 209 -6.83 -12.15 -10.69
N GLU A 210 -6.92 -12.70 -11.90
CA GLU A 210 -6.53 -14.09 -12.16
C GLU A 210 -5.03 -14.28 -12.01
N LEU A 211 -4.22 -13.36 -12.54
CA LEU A 211 -2.76 -13.36 -12.39
C LEU A 211 -2.36 -13.40 -10.91
N THR A 212 -2.84 -12.44 -10.14
CA THR A 212 -2.50 -12.30 -8.71
C THR A 212 -3.06 -13.45 -7.88
N LYS A 213 -4.28 -13.92 -8.15
CA LYS A 213 -4.85 -15.07 -7.45
C LYS A 213 -4.05 -16.34 -7.71
N ALA A 214 -3.70 -16.62 -8.96
CA ALA A 214 -2.90 -17.79 -9.31
C ALA A 214 -1.50 -17.72 -8.70
N GLY A 215 -0.83 -16.57 -8.80
CA GLY A 215 0.49 -16.35 -8.20
C GLY A 215 0.48 -16.54 -6.68
N ASN A 216 -0.50 -15.96 -5.99
CA ASN A 216 -0.64 -16.13 -4.53
C ASN A 216 -0.89 -17.58 -4.12
N LEU A 217 -1.71 -18.32 -4.87
CA LEU A 217 -1.96 -19.74 -4.61
C LEU A 217 -0.71 -20.59 -4.82
N LEU A 218 0.09 -20.30 -5.86
CA LEU A 218 1.36 -20.98 -6.13
C LEU A 218 2.39 -20.71 -5.02
N LEU A 219 2.57 -19.45 -4.62
CA LEU A 219 3.47 -19.08 -3.52
C LEU A 219 3.05 -19.70 -2.18
N ALA A 220 1.75 -19.82 -1.94
CA ALA A 220 1.22 -20.47 -0.73
C ALA A 220 1.35 -22.00 -0.77
N ALA A 221 1.41 -22.61 -1.96
CA ALA A 221 1.65 -24.03 -2.12
C ALA A 221 3.12 -24.39 -1.87
N ASP A 222 4.05 -23.70 -2.56
CA ASP A 222 5.49 -23.84 -2.38
C ASP A 222 6.22 -22.58 -2.87
N ARG A 223 6.61 -21.72 -1.93
CA ARG A 223 7.28 -20.46 -2.25
C ARG A 223 8.63 -20.70 -2.92
N ASP A 224 9.41 -21.66 -2.46
CA ASP A 224 10.79 -21.87 -2.95
C ASP A 224 10.77 -22.37 -4.40
N THR A 225 9.81 -23.22 -4.74
CA THR A 225 9.62 -23.72 -6.10
C THR A 225 9.07 -22.66 -7.04
N TYR A 226 8.08 -21.87 -6.62
CA TYR A 226 7.32 -21.01 -7.54
C TYR A 226 7.71 -19.54 -7.55
N ALA A 227 8.48 -19.03 -6.57
CA ALA A 227 8.79 -17.60 -6.46
C ALA A 227 9.32 -16.98 -7.75
N GLN A 228 10.28 -17.63 -8.42
CA GLN A 228 10.85 -17.11 -9.67
C GLN A 228 9.87 -17.11 -10.84
N THR A 229 9.01 -18.14 -10.93
CA THR A 229 8.01 -18.24 -11.98
C THR A 229 6.92 -17.17 -11.81
N VAL A 230 6.47 -16.96 -10.57
CA VAL A 230 5.48 -15.93 -10.24
C VAL A 230 6.07 -14.54 -10.46
N LEU A 231 7.30 -14.30 -10.02
CA LEU A 231 8.01 -13.04 -10.25
C LEU A 231 8.13 -12.71 -11.74
N ALA A 232 8.55 -13.67 -12.56
CA ALA A 232 8.66 -13.48 -14.00
C ALA A 232 7.31 -13.13 -14.65
N ALA A 233 6.22 -13.80 -14.25
CA ALA A 233 4.88 -13.50 -14.76
C ALA A 233 4.40 -12.10 -14.32
N TYR A 234 4.62 -11.71 -13.07
CA TYR A 234 4.29 -10.38 -12.58
C TYR A 234 5.08 -9.29 -13.33
N ILE A 235 6.38 -9.48 -13.55
CA ILE A 235 7.22 -8.55 -14.31
C ILE A 235 6.72 -8.44 -15.76
N ALA A 236 6.40 -9.56 -16.41
CA ALA A 236 5.89 -9.56 -17.78
C ALA A 236 4.52 -8.87 -17.91
N PHE A 237 3.68 -8.94 -16.87
CA PHE A 237 2.36 -8.32 -16.85
C PHE A 237 2.40 -6.82 -16.49
N TYR A 238 3.42 -6.39 -15.74
CA TYR A 238 3.55 -5.03 -15.21
C TYR A 238 3.37 -3.90 -16.25
N PRO A 239 3.91 -3.97 -17.47
CA PRO A 239 3.73 -2.90 -18.47
C PRO A 239 2.27 -2.70 -18.91
N ASN A 240 1.40 -3.70 -18.74
CA ASN A 240 0.03 -3.70 -19.25
C ASN A 240 -1.00 -3.12 -18.26
N ILE A 241 -0.58 -2.72 -17.06
CA ILE A 241 -1.46 -2.21 -16.01
C ILE A 241 -1.02 -0.84 -15.50
N HIS A 242 -1.99 -0.03 -15.08
CA HIS A 242 -1.76 1.36 -14.66
C HIS A 242 -2.55 1.67 -13.38
N GLY A 243 -2.17 2.74 -12.68
CA GLY A 243 -2.90 3.24 -11.52
C GLY A 243 -2.81 2.33 -10.29
N GLU A 244 -3.93 2.16 -9.57
CA GLU A 244 -3.99 1.38 -8.32
C GLU A 244 -3.56 -0.08 -8.52
N THR A 245 -4.01 -0.71 -9.59
CA THR A 245 -3.65 -2.09 -9.97
C THR A 245 -2.15 -2.26 -10.18
N GLN A 246 -1.47 -1.27 -10.77
CA GLN A 246 -0.02 -1.27 -10.93
C GLN A 246 0.70 -1.24 -9.58
N ASN A 247 0.21 -0.44 -8.63
CA ASN A 247 0.77 -0.37 -7.28
C ASN A 247 0.58 -1.67 -6.50
N GLU A 248 -0.58 -2.32 -6.63
CA GLU A 248 -0.84 -3.63 -6.03
C GLU A 248 0.10 -4.72 -6.58
N LEU A 249 0.37 -4.71 -7.89
CA LEU A 249 1.34 -5.63 -8.47
C LEU A 249 2.75 -5.35 -7.97
N LEU A 250 3.16 -4.09 -7.87
CA LEU A 250 4.47 -3.70 -7.33
C LEU A 250 4.65 -4.13 -5.88
N ALA A 251 3.62 -4.02 -5.05
CA ALA A 251 3.65 -4.54 -3.68
C ALA A 251 3.88 -6.06 -3.69
N SER A 252 3.18 -6.79 -4.56
CA SER A 252 3.35 -8.23 -4.72
C SER A 252 4.76 -8.62 -5.21
N ILE A 253 5.34 -7.84 -6.12
CA ILE A 253 6.72 -8.03 -6.59
C ILE A 253 7.71 -7.76 -5.46
N LYS A 254 7.53 -6.69 -4.69
CA LYS A 254 8.38 -6.35 -3.53
C LYS A 254 8.44 -7.48 -2.51
N ASP A 255 7.30 -8.12 -2.27
CA ASP A 255 7.21 -9.24 -1.33
C ASP A 255 8.01 -10.46 -1.79
N ILE A 256 8.23 -10.63 -3.10
CA ILE A 256 9.01 -11.73 -3.69
C ILE A 256 10.48 -11.35 -3.88
N SER A 257 10.75 -10.17 -4.45
CA SER A 257 12.08 -9.66 -4.78
C SER A 257 12.16 -8.13 -4.64
N LYS A 258 12.91 -7.68 -3.63
CA LYS A 258 13.21 -6.25 -3.44
C LYS A 258 14.03 -5.67 -4.60
N ASP A 259 14.92 -6.46 -5.19
CA ASP A 259 15.80 -5.99 -6.27
C ASP A 259 15.02 -5.73 -7.56
N GLU A 260 14.11 -6.62 -7.95
CA GLU A 260 13.26 -6.42 -9.13
C GLU A 260 12.25 -5.30 -8.90
N TYR A 261 11.68 -5.20 -7.69
CA TYR A 261 10.90 -4.05 -7.29
C TYR A 261 11.70 -2.75 -7.46
N ASN A 262 12.92 -2.68 -6.94
CA ASN A 262 13.76 -1.49 -7.05
C ASN A 262 14.04 -1.12 -8.52
N LYS A 263 14.29 -2.11 -9.39
CA LYS A 263 14.48 -1.86 -10.83
C LYS A 263 13.23 -1.28 -11.49
N LEU A 264 12.07 -1.93 -11.33
CA LEU A 264 10.83 -1.49 -11.97
C LEU A 264 10.39 -0.11 -11.51
N VAL A 265 10.75 0.25 -10.29
CA VAL A 265 10.19 1.44 -9.68
C VAL A 265 11.09 2.66 -9.76
N LEU A 266 12.37 2.41 -10.02
CA LEU A 266 13.35 3.41 -10.38
C LEU A 266 13.50 3.50 -11.90
N ASP A 267 12.70 2.77 -12.68
CA ASP A 267 12.68 2.87 -14.14
C ASP A 267 11.95 4.14 -14.58
N PRO A 268 12.67 5.17 -15.07
CA PRO A 268 12.09 6.45 -15.46
C PRO A 268 11.18 6.36 -16.68
N ASP A 269 11.30 5.32 -17.51
CA ASP A 269 10.47 5.15 -18.70
C ASP A 269 9.10 4.56 -18.36
N SER A 270 8.97 3.91 -17.20
CA SER A 270 7.68 3.37 -16.71
C SER A 270 6.63 4.45 -16.39
N PHE A 271 7.03 5.72 -16.32
CA PHE A 271 6.17 6.86 -16.06
C PHE A 271 5.61 7.50 -17.32
N TYR A 272 6.04 7.08 -18.52
CA TYR A 272 5.54 7.64 -19.77
C TYR A 272 4.51 6.70 -20.38
N GLY A 273 3.38 7.27 -20.82
CA GLY A 273 2.41 6.53 -21.61
C GLY A 273 2.92 6.22 -23.02
N GLU A 274 2.21 5.34 -23.73
CA GLU A 274 2.46 5.11 -25.16
C GLU A 274 2.33 6.40 -26.01
N ASP A 275 1.57 7.38 -25.51
CA ASP A 275 1.43 8.71 -26.10
C ASP A 275 2.61 9.66 -25.77
N GLY A 276 3.64 9.15 -25.09
CA GLY A 276 4.81 9.92 -24.66
C GLY A 276 4.53 10.91 -23.54
N LYS A 277 3.34 10.90 -22.92
CA LYS A 277 3.01 11.81 -21.83
C LYS A 277 3.38 11.23 -20.48
N LEU A 278 3.85 12.10 -19.59
CA LEU A 278 4.13 11.74 -18.22
C LEU A 278 2.81 11.38 -17.49
N ARG A 279 2.76 10.20 -16.90
CA ARG A 279 1.69 9.70 -16.05
C ARG A 279 1.91 10.20 -14.63
N ILE A 280 1.50 11.43 -14.40
CA ILE A 280 1.78 12.13 -13.15
C ILE A 280 1.23 11.40 -11.91
N ASP A 281 0.06 10.76 -12.02
CA ASP A 281 -0.54 9.99 -10.92
C ASP A 281 0.33 8.80 -10.49
N ALA A 282 0.96 8.12 -11.46
CA ALA A 282 1.89 7.03 -11.19
C ALA A 282 3.13 7.56 -10.48
N LEU A 283 3.67 8.70 -10.93
CA LEU A 283 4.81 9.35 -10.30
C LEU A 283 4.50 9.80 -8.87
N TYR A 284 3.33 10.40 -8.61
CA TYR A 284 2.92 10.78 -7.25
C TYR A 284 2.78 9.58 -6.33
N SER A 285 2.15 8.50 -6.80
CA SER A 285 2.06 7.24 -6.03
C SER A 285 3.45 6.72 -5.68
N ARG A 286 4.39 6.84 -6.62
CA ARG A 286 5.78 6.44 -6.46
C ARG A 286 6.52 7.29 -5.44
N ILE A 287 6.44 8.61 -5.56
CA ILE A 287 7.01 9.58 -4.63
C ILE A 287 6.51 9.30 -3.21
N ARG A 288 5.20 9.03 -3.05
CA ARG A 288 4.61 8.68 -1.76
C ARG A 288 5.14 7.36 -1.19
N SER A 289 5.35 6.36 -2.05
CA SER A 289 5.76 5.01 -1.63
C SER A 289 7.26 4.90 -1.32
N LEU A 290 8.10 5.61 -2.09
CA LEU A 290 9.56 5.60 -1.96
C LEU A 290 10.09 6.70 -1.04
N LYS A 291 9.29 7.74 -0.76
CA LYS A 291 9.74 8.91 0.01
C LYS A 291 11.03 9.48 -0.60
N GLU A 292 12.08 9.67 0.19
CA GLU A 292 13.35 10.26 -0.25
C GLU A 292 14.03 9.48 -1.38
N ASP A 293 13.85 8.16 -1.43
CA ASP A 293 14.42 7.32 -2.50
C ASP A 293 13.83 7.65 -3.89
N SER A 294 12.73 8.42 -3.96
CA SER A 294 12.17 8.91 -5.23
C SER A 294 12.87 10.13 -5.81
N ILE A 295 13.66 10.87 -5.02
CA ILE A 295 14.23 12.16 -5.42
C ILE A 295 15.16 12.02 -6.64
N PRO A 296 16.07 11.03 -6.71
CA PRO A 296 16.93 10.85 -7.88
C PRO A 296 16.13 10.62 -9.17
N LEU A 297 15.11 9.75 -9.09
CA LEU A 297 14.22 9.44 -10.21
C LEU A 297 13.41 10.67 -10.65
N ALA A 298 12.80 11.38 -9.70
CA ALA A 298 12.03 12.58 -10.00
C ALA A 298 12.92 13.67 -10.61
N SER A 299 14.17 13.79 -10.14
CA SER A 299 15.18 14.67 -10.71
C SER A 299 15.58 14.27 -12.12
N GLU A 300 15.72 12.97 -12.42
CA GLU A 300 16.00 12.51 -13.77
C GLU A 300 14.86 12.90 -14.73
N ILE A 301 13.61 12.59 -14.37
CA ILE A 301 12.42 12.93 -15.15
C ILE A 301 12.30 14.46 -15.31
N PHE A 302 12.49 15.23 -14.24
CA PHE A 302 12.42 16.69 -14.26
C PHE A 302 13.43 17.31 -15.25
N ASN A 303 14.63 16.74 -15.36
CA ASN A 303 15.69 17.27 -16.22
C ASN A 303 15.63 16.79 -17.67
N ARG A 304 14.69 15.90 -18.04
CA ARG A 304 14.50 15.52 -19.45
C ARG A 304 14.04 16.75 -20.25
N ALA A 305 14.49 16.81 -21.51
CA ALA A 305 14.26 17.96 -22.39
C ALA A 305 12.79 18.06 -22.86
N ASP A 306 12.08 16.93 -22.87
CA ASP A 306 10.69 16.78 -23.28
C ASP A 306 9.68 16.91 -22.13
N THR A 307 10.14 16.97 -20.88
CA THR A 307 9.26 17.22 -19.73
C THR A 307 8.70 18.64 -19.80
N SER A 308 7.37 18.75 -19.88
CA SER A 308 6.69 20.04 -19.99
C SER A 308 6.84 20.88 -18.71
N ILE A 309 6.71 22.21 -18.83
CA ILE A 309 6.72 23.11 -17.66
C ILE A 309 5.64 22.72 -16.64
N LYS A 310 4.46 22.33 -17.13
CA LYS A 310 3.37 21.83 -16.29
C LYS A 310 3.79 20.57 -15.52
N ASP A 311 4.37 19.59 -16.18
CA ASP A 311 4.82 18.35 -15.54
C ASP A 311 5.94 18.61 -14.53
N LYS A 312 6.90 19.48 -14.86
CA LYS A 312 7.94 19.94 -13.92
C LYS A 312 7.33 20.54 -12.66
N SER A 313 6.29 21.36 -12.80
CA SER A 313 5.58 21.94 -11.67
C SER A 313 4.89 20.88 -10.81
N ASP A 314 4.24 19.89 -11.43
CA ASP A 314 3.58 18.80 -10.72
C ASP A 314 4.62 17.92 -9.97
N ILE A 315 5.80 17.66 -10.56
CA ILE A 315 6.92 16.96 -9.91
C ILE A 315 7.36 17.70 -8.63
N LEU A 316 7.57 19.01 -8.70
CA LEU A 316 8.02 19.83 -7.56
C LEU A 316 7.03 19.76 -6.39
N ILE A 317 5.72 19.79 -6.66
CA ILE A 317 4.67 19.62 -5.64
C ILE A 317 4.71 18.21 -5.03
N GLY A 318 5.00 17.18 -5.83
CA GLY A 318 5.16 15.82 -5.32
C GLY A 318 6.29 15.72 -4.32
N LEU A 319 7.44 16.29 -4.68
CA LEU A 319 8.65 16.26 -3.86
C LEU A 319 8.54 17.12 -2.60
N GLU A 320 7.79 18.22 -2.63
CA GLU A 320 7.47 19.04 -1.45
C GLU A 320 7.03 18.18 -0.27
N ARG A 321 6.09 17.25 -0.48
CA ARG A 321 5.59 16.35 0.57
C ARG A 321 6.64 15.39 1.12
N VAL A 322 7.68 15.08 0.34
CA VAL A 322 8.80 14.23 0.76
C VAL A 322 9.76 15.01 1.64
N ILE A 323 10.23 16.16 1.15
CA ILE A 323 11.26 16.94 1.84
C ILE A 323 10.76 17.60 3.14
N HIS A 324 9.46 17.85 3.24
CA HIS A 324 8.86 18.52 4.41
C HIS A 324 8.21 17.54 5.39
N GLY A 325 8.16 16.25 5.03
CA GLY A 325 7.52 15.20 5.82
C GLY A 325 5.99 15.24 5.73
N TYR A 326 5.36 14.07 5.83
CA TYR A 326 3.94 14.02 6.13
C TYR A 326 3.74 14.53 7.55
N ARG A 327 2.81 15.48 7.79
CA ARG A 327 2.51 16.03 9.12
C ARG A 327 2.48 14.91 10.18
N GLY A 328 3.48 14.89 11.07
CA GLY A 328 3.61 13.91 12.15
C GLY A 328 4.77 12.91 12.04
N ASP A 329 5.52 12.87 10.93
CA ASP A 329 6.78 12.11 10.84
C ASP A 329 7.96 13.01 11.27
N ASP A 330 8.66 12.65 12.36
CA ASP A 330 9.93 13.27 12.82
C ASP A 330 11.12 12.98 11.87
N HIS A 331 10.86 12.65 10.60
CA HIS A 331 11.88 12.24 9.65
C HIS A 331 12.68 13.46 9.17
N LYS A 332 13.96 13.49 9.54
CA LYS A 332 14.94 14.37 8.92
C LYS A 332 15.34 13.82 7.56
N VAL A 333 15.18 14.66 6.55
CA VAL A 333 15.55 14.36 5.16
C VAL A 333 17.03 14.63 4.96
N ASP A 334 17.69 13.80 4.16
CA ASP A 334 19.12 14.01 3.84
C ASP A 334 19.34 15.42 3.25
N PRO A 335 20.26 16.24 3.80
CA PRO A 335 20.55 17.56 3.25
C PRO A 335 20.89 17.56 1.75
N ALA A 336 21.55 16.52 1.24
CA ALA A 336 21.87 16.39 -0.18
C ALA A 336 20.61 16.26 -1.05
N ASN A 337 19.60 15.55 -0.54
CA ASN A 337 18.29 15.41 -1.18
C ASN A 337 17.54 16.76 -1.22
N VAL A 338 17.63 17.55 -0.15
CA VAL A 338 17.04 18.90 -0.13
C VAL A 338 17.75 19.84 -1.11
N GLU A 339 19.08 19.79 -1.19
CA GLU A 339 19.86 20.55 -2.16
C GLU A 339 19.50 20.20 -3.62
N GLN A 340 19.26 18.92 -3.90
CA GLN A 340 18.79 18.46 -5.21
C GLN A 340 17.41 19.03 -5.56
N VAL A 341 16.47 19.03 -4.60
CA VAL A 341 15.14 19.64 -4.80
C VAL A 341 15.24 21.16 -4.98
N ASN A 342 16.05 21.84 -4.17
CA ASN A 342 16.34 23.27 -4.36
C ASN A 342 16.88 23.57 -5.77
N SER A 343 17.79 22.73 -6.27
CA SER A 343 18.36 22.89 -7.61
C SER A 343 17.29 22.74 -8.70
N MET A 344 16.32 21.84 -8.52
CA MET A 344 15.17 21.71 -9.42
C MET A 344 14.26 22.94 -9.37
N TYR A 345 13.96 23.48 -8.18
CA TYR A 345 13.22 24.74 -8.04
C TYR A 345 13.93 25.91 -8.73
N ALA A 346 15.24 26.05 -8.52
CA ALA A 346 16.04 27.08 -9.16
C ALA A 346 16.02 26.95 -10.68
N SER A 347 16.22 25.73 -11.20
CA SER A 347 16.17 25.43 -12.63
C SER A 347 14.79 25.71 -13.24
N PHE A 348 13.71 25.31 -12.55
CA PHE A 348 12.33 25.60 -12.96
C PHE A 348 12.12 27.10 -13.12
N ILE A 349 12.35 27.86 -12.05
CA ILE A 349 12.09 29.30 -12.01
C ILE A 349 12.97 30.03 -13.03
N ASN A 350 14.26 29.69 -13.12
CA ASN A 350 15.18 30.32 -14.06
C ASN A 350 14.84 30.02 -15.53
N GLY A 351 14.26 28.87 -15.81
CA GLY A 351 13.81 28.47 -17.15
C GLY A 351 12.52 29.12 -17.62
N LEU A 352 11.77 29.79 -16.73
CA LEU A 352 10.54 30.51 -17.08
C LEU A 352 10.84 31.81 -17.85
N SER A 353 9.91 32.18 -18.74
CA SER A 353 9.86 33.53 -19.31
C SER A 353 9.70 34.58 -18.20
N ASN A 354 10.02 35.85 -18.44
CA ASN A 354 9.85 36.87 -17.40
C ASN A 354 8.38 37.03 -16.96
N GLU A 355 7.45 36.89 -17.90
CA GLU A 355 6.00 36.94 -17.66
C GLU A 355 5.54 35.74 -16.80
N ASP A 356 5.91 34.53 -17.20
CA ASP A 356 5.60 33.32 -16.43
C ASP A 356 6.27 33.33 -15.05
N LYS A 357 7.52 33.78 -14.97
CA LYS A 357 8.26 33.91 -13.70
C LYS A 357 7.54 34.85 -12.74
N ASN A 358 6.92 35.91 -13.25
CA ASN A 358 6.17 36.85 -12.43
C ASN A 358 4.99 36.19 -11.71
N THR A 359 4.36 35.17 -12.30
CA THR A 359 3.22 34.45 -11.71
C THR A 359 3.58 33.05 -11.23
N LEU A 360 3.96 32.13 -12.13
CA LEU A 360 4.35 30.75 -11.80
C LEU A 360 5.59 30.68 -10.90
N GLY A 361 6.58 31.55 -11.11
CA GLY A 361 7.75 31.64 -10.24
C GLY A 361 7.38 32.08 -8.82
N SER A 362 6.45 33.04 -8.70
CA SER A 362 5.90 33.48 -7.42
C SER A 362 5.12 32.37 -6.72
N MET A 363 4.28 31.64 -7.45
CA MET A 363 3.55 30.50 -6.90
C MET A 363 4.49 29.40 -6.42
N ALA A 364 5.51 29.05 -7.20
CA ALA A 364 6.48 28.01 -6.85
C ALA A 364 7.22 28.34 -5.55
N LEU A 365 7.64 29.61 -5.37
CA LEU A 365 8.21 30.09 -4.12
C LEU A 365 7.22 29.98 -2.96
N MET A 366 5.99 30.47 -3.14
CA MET A 366 4.97 30.42 -2.08
C MET A 366 4.63 28.98 -1.65
N PHE A 367 4.48 28.04 -2.59
CA PHE A 367 4.23 26.64 -2.26
C PHE A 367 5.40 26.02 -1.50
N TYR A 368 6.62 26.21 -2.00
CA TYR A 368 7.83 25.72 -1.33
C TYR A 368 7.96 26.27 0.09
N ALA A 369 7.52 27.52 0.30
CA ALA A 369 7.52 28.15 1.61
C ALA A 369 6.50 27.57 2.58
N THR A 370 5.28 27.29 2.11
CA THR A 370 4.18 26.80 2.96
C THR A 370 4.46 25.46 3.61
N ALA A 371 5.39 24.68 3.03
CA ALA A 371 5.77 23.40 3.58
C ALA A 371 7.01 23.46 4.49
N MET A 372 7.69 24.60 4.59
CA MET A 372 8.74 24.78 5.59
C MET A 372 8.16 24.74 7.00
N GLY A 373 8.73 23.90 7.86
CA GLY A 373 8.40 23.88 9.28
C GLY A 373 8.93 25.14 10.00
N GLU A 374 8.11 25.72 10.89
CA GLU A 374 8.45 26.93 11.65
C GLU A 374 9.70 26.77 12.55
N ASN A 375 10.09 25.52 12.87
CA ASN A 375 11.16 25.21 13.82
C ASN A 375 12.38 24.50 13.20
N ASP A 376 12.51 24.48 11.87
CA ASP A 376 13.60 23.79 11.17
C ASP A 376 14.61 24.79 10.57
N THR A 377 15.58 25.21 11.39
CA THR A 377 16.54 26.26 11.02
C THR A 377 17.45 25.87 9.86
N GLU A 378 17.79 24.59 9.73
CA GLU A 378 18.60 24.09 8.61
C GLU A 378 17.83 24.21 7.30
N ARG A 379 16.56 23.79 7.28
CA ARG A 379 15.69 23.94 6.10
C ARG A 379 15.39 25.40 5.77
N GLN A 380 15.16 26.23 6.78
CA GLN A 380 14.99 27.68 6.61
C GLN A 380 16.22 28.31 5.94
N GLN A 381 17.43 27.92 6.35
CA GLN A 381 18.68 28.39 5.74
C GLN A 381 18.83 27.88 4.30
N GLN A 382 18.48 26.62 4.03
CA GLN A 382 18.49 26.07 2.67
C GLN A 382 17.53 26.81 1.73
N TYR A 383 16.33 27.15 2.20
CA TYR A 383 15.38 27.95 1.42
C TYR A 383 15.90 29.38 1.18
N LEU A 384 16.51 30.00 2.18
CA LEU A 384 17.12 31.33 2.02
C LEU A 384 18.22 31.31 0.95
N ASN A 385 19.05 30.27 0.95
CA ASN A 385 20.09 30.06 -0.07
C ASN A 385 19.46 29.90 -1.47
N LEU A 386 18.35 29.18 -1.60
CA LEU A 386 17.60 29.08 -2.86
C LEU A 386 17.13 30.47 -3.33
N ILE A 387 16.49 31.27 -2.47
CA ILE A 387 16.04 32.61 -2.83
C ILE A 387 17.20 33.47 -3.34
N ASP A 388 18.34 33.44 -2.66
CA ASP A 388 19.50 34.25 -3.02
C ASP A 388 20.11 33.88 -4.38
N GLN A 389 19.87 32.65 -4.86
CA GLN A 389 20.28 32.20 -6.19
C GLN A 389 19.30 32.64 -7.30
N LEU A 390 18.10 33.10 -6.96
CA LEU A 390 17.08 33.48 -7.95
C LEU A 390 17.26 34.94 -8.41
N PRO A 391 17.45 35.17 -9.73
CA PRO A 391 17.68 36.50 -10.27
C PRO A 391 16.44 37.38 -10.11
N ALA A 392 16.65 38.65 -9.74
CA ALA A 392 15.58 39.64 -9.74
C ALA A 392 15.08 39.87 -11.17
N LEU A 393 13.77 40.09 -11.32
CA LEU A 393 13.24 40.67 -12.54
C LEU A 393 13.62 42.16 -12.59
N GLN A 394 13.93 42.67 -13.79
CA GLN A 394 14.24 44.10 -13.96
C GLN A 394 12.99 44.99 -13.91
N GLU A 395 11.81 44.39 -13.99
CA GLU A 395 10.53 45.09 -13.98
C GLU A 395 10.19 45.62 -12.58
N GLU A 396 9.97 46.93 -12.50
CA GLU A 396 9.54 47.60 -11.28
C GLU A 396 8.13 47.16 -10.90
N GLY A 397 7.91 46.79 -9.64
CA GLY A 397 6.62 46.26 -9.19
C GLY A 397 6.32 44.82 -9.59
N SER A 398 7.31 44.06 -10.05
CA SER A 398 7.18 42.63 -10.28
C SER A 398 6.69 41.89 -9.03
N LEU A 399 5.62 41.11 -9.19
CA LEU A 399 5.08 40.21 -8.16
C LEU A 399 6.12 39.18 -7.72
N PHE A 400 6.98 38.72 -8.62
CA PHE A 400 8.06 37.78 -8.27
C PHE A 400 9.11 38.40 -7.38
N ASN A 401 9.57 39.62 -7.68
CA ASN A 401 10.49 40.34 -6.79
C ASN A 401 9.84 40.59 -5.42
N GLU A 402 8.57 41.01 -5.40
CA GLU A 402 7.82 41.22 -4.17
C GLU A 402 7.70 39.94 -3.34
N THR A 403 7.34 38.82 -3.97
CA THR A 403 7.24 37.50 -3.34
C THR A 403 8.59 37.06 -2.78
N ARG A 404 9.64 37.18 -3.58
CA ARG A 404 11.01 36.80 -3.21
C ARG A 404 11.49 37.59 -1.99
N ASP A 405 11.33 38.91 -2.02
CA ASP A 405 11.80 39.79 -0.96
C ASP A 405 10.98 39.61 0.33
N PHE A 406 9.65 39.41 0.20
CA PHE A 406 8.79 39.05 1.32
C PHE A 406 9.24 37.75 1.99
N MET A 407 9.46 36.69 1.19
CA MET A 407 9.88 35.39 1.70
C MET A 407 11.26 35.46 2.36
N LYS A 408 12.21 36.15 1.73
CA LYS A 408 13.55 36.37 2.27
C LYS A 408 13.51 37.07 3.63
N ASN A 409 12.72 38.14 3.73
CA ASN A 409 12.58 38.89 4.98
C ASN A 409 11.93 38.04 6.08
N THR A 410 10.86 37.33 5.74
CA THR A 410 10.13 36.46 6.68
C THR A 410 11.04 35.37 7.26
N ILE A 411 11.76 34.65 6.41
CA ILE A 411 12.64 33.56 6.82
C ILE A 411 13.86 34.06 7.59
N SER A 412 14.45 35.19 7.15
CA SER A 412 15.54 35.82 7.88
C SER A 412 15.13 36.22 9.30
N GLN A 413 13.87 36.64 9.49
CA GLN A 413 13.34 36.94 10.82
C GLN A 413 13.09 35.67 11.65
N MET A 414 12.63 34.58 11.02
CA MET A 414 12.49 33.28 11.69
C MET A 414 13.85 32.74 12.16
N LEU A 415 14.86 32.74 11.29
CA LEU A 415 16.22 32.28 11.60
C LEU A 415 16.88 33.07 12.73
N LYS A 416 16.78 34.41 12.71
CA LYS A 416 17.29 35.28 13.79
C LYS A 416 16.66 34.98 15.16
N LYS A 417 15.47 34.38 15.19
CA LYS A 417 14.73 34.06 16.42
C LYS A 417 14.92 32.61 16.87
N GLY A 418 15.43 31.73 16.01
CA GLY A 418 15.79 30.36 16.37
C GLY A 418 16.99 30.24 17.33
N GLU A 419 17.84 31.27 17.38
CA GLU A 419 18.97 31.35 18.33
C GLU A 419 18.58 31.84 19.73
N ASP A 420 17.45 32.54 19.87
CA ASP A 420 16.95 33.12 21.13
C ASP A 420 15.50 32.64 21.41
N PHE A 421 15.34 31.55 22.18
CA PHE A 421 14.00 31.09 22.56
C PHE A 421 13.32 32.11 23.51
N GLY A 422 12.44 32.96 22.95
CA GLY A 422 11.68 33.95 23.72
C GLY A 422 10.76 34.87 22.91
N LYS A 423 9.60 34.34 22.48
CA LYS A 423 8.28 35.02 22.37
C LYS A 423 7.87 35.95 21.20
N ASP A 424 8.72 36.45 20.31
CA ASP A 424 8.26 37.60 19.47
C ASP A 424 8.25 37.40 17.93
N PHE A 425 8.14 36.19 17.34
CA PHE A 425 7.63 36.11 15.95
C PHE A 425 6.11 36.18 15.98
N ASP A 426 5.59 37.40 15.87
CA ASP A 426 4.18 37.62 15.66
C ASP A 426 3.86 37.31 14.19
N SER A 427 3.66 36.01 13.90
CA SER A 427 3.20 35.56 12.59
C SER A 427 1.92 36.27 12.18
N ALA A 428 1.09 36.72 13.14
CA ALA A 428 -0.08 37.53 12.86
C ALA A 428 0.29 38.96 12.44
N MET A 429 1.35 39.57 12.96
CA MET A 429 1.87 40.86 12.49
C MET A 429 2.46 40.75 11.08
N ALA A 430 3.27 39.74 10.79
CA ALA A 430 3.84 39.53 9.45
C ALA A 430 2.73 39.22 8.42
N GLN A 431 1.75 38.39 8.78
CA GLN A 431 0.56 38.17 7.96
C GLN A 431 -0.23 39.46 7.77
N LYS A 432 -0.43 40.24 8.84
CA LYS A 432 -1.14 41.52 8.76
C LYS A 432 -0.43 42.51 7.85
N GLU A 433 0.89 42.68 7.96
CA GLU A 433 1.68 43.53 7.07
C GLU A 433 1.57 43.07 5.61
N MET A 434 1.55 41.75 5.37
CA MET A 434 1.31 41.18 4.04
C MET A 434 -0.10 41.51 3.54
N PHE A 435 -1.14 41.36 4.35
CA PHE A 435 -2.52 41.70 3.99
C PHE A 435 -2.69 43.21 3.74
N ASP A 436 -2.07 44.05 4.58
CA ASP A 436 -2.14 45.51 4.51
C ASP A 436 -1.38 46.06 3.29
N SER A 437 -0.35 45.37 2.78
CA SER A 437 0.37 45.75 1.55
C SER A 437 -0.43 45.50 0.26
N GLY A 438 -1.55 44.79 0.35
CA GLY A 438 -2.34 44.36 -0.80
C GLY A 438 -1.69 43.23 -1.62
N PHE A 439 -0.58 42.66 -1.13
CA PHE A 439 0.12 41.57 -1.82
C PHE A 439 -0.78 40.35 -2.07
N PRO A 440 -1.55 39.82 -1.09
CA PRO A 440 -2.40 38.66 -1.32
C PRO A 440 -3.41 38.88 -2.44
N GLN A 441 -3.99 40.08 -2.54
CA GLN A 441 -4.96 40.41 -3.58
C GLN A 441 -4.30 40.47 -4.95
N ARG A 442 -3.08 41.03 -5.06
CA ARG A 442 -2.31 41.04 -6.30
C ARG A 442 -1.89 39.62 -6.71
N PHE A 443 -1.37 38.85 -5.76
CA PHE A 443 -0.96 37.46 -5.97
C PHE A 443 -2.14 36.59 -6.43
N MET A 444 -3.27 36.65 -5.73
CA MET A 444 -4.49 35.91 -6.09
C MET A 444 -5.03 36.33 -7.45
N LYS A 445 -5.05 37.63 -7.76
CA LYS A 445 -5.50 38.12 -9.06
C LYS A 445 -4.60 37.62 -10.18
N SER A 446 -3.29 37.80 -10.06
CA SER A 446 -2.31 37.36 -11.07
C SER A 446 -2.43 35.85 -11.33
N SER A 447 -2.62 35.08 -10.27
CA SER A 447 -2.79 33.64 -10.32
C SER A 447 -4.09 33.21 -11.04
N LEU A 448 -5.21 33.85 -10.70
CA LEU A 448 -6.50 33.62 -11.36
C LEU A 448 -6.45 33.99 -12.84
N ASP A 449 -5.81 35.11 -13.17
CA ASP A 449 -5.69 35.58 -14.55
C ASP A 449 -4.82 34.63 -15.38
N PHE A 450 -3.68 34.16 -14.83
CA PHE A 450 -2.87 33.10 -15.43
C PHE A 450 -3.70 31.84 -15.75
N PHE A 451 -4.46 31.30 -14.79
CA PHE A 451 -5.26 30.09 -15.05
C PHE A 451 -6.43 30.29 -16.01
N LYS A 452 -6.91 31.53 -16.20
CA LYS A 452 -7.90 31.84 -17.24
C LYS A 452 -7.26 31.84 -18.63
N GLU A 453 -6.06 32.39 -18.73
CA GLU A 453 -5.29 32.49 -19.97
C GLU A 453 -4.67 31.14 -20.38
N HIS A 454 -4.43 30.26 -19.40
CA HIS A 454 -3.82 28.94 -19.55
C HIS A 454 -4.76 27.80 -19.11
N PRO A 455 -5.88 27.54 -19.83
CA PRO A 455 -6.87 26.54 -19.43
C PRO A 455 -6.32 25.10 -19.38
N GLU A 456 -5.21 24.81 -20.05
CA GLU A 456 -4.48 23.54 -19.99
C GLU A 456 -3.91 23.23 -18.59
N TRP A 457 -3.84 24.23 -17.70
CA TRP A 457 -3.40 24.07 -16.32
C TRP A 457 -4.52 23.68 -15.35
N LYS A 458 -5.78 23.62 -15.78
CA LYS A 458 -6.92 23.30 -14.90
C LYS A 458 -6.79 21.94 -14.19
N ASP A 459 -6.09 21.00 -14.79
CA ASP A 459 -5.86 19.68 -14.20
C ASP A 459 -4.55 19.58 -13.39
N SER A 460 -3.73 20.65 -13.38
CA SER A 460 -2.48 20.72 -12.62
C SER A 460 -2.72 20.76 -11.12
N HIS A 461 -1.74 20.30 -10.34
CA HIS A 461 -1.78 20.45 -8.90
C HIS A 461 -1.65 21.89 -8.44
N PHE A 462 -0.97 22.76 -9.19
CA PHE A 462 -0.94 24.20 -8.94
C PHE A 462 -2.36 24.79 -8.92
N TYR A 463 -3.19 24.44 -9.91
CA TYR A 463 -4.58 24.90 -9.97
C TYR A 463 -5.45 24.30 -8.85
N LYS A 464 -5.29 23.01 -8.56
CA LYS A 464 -6.05 22.30 -7.52
C LYS A 464 -5.72 22.74 -6.10
N ASN A 465 -4.48 23.15 -5.82
CA ASN A 465 -4.07 23.67 -4.51
C ASN A 465 -4.38 25.17 -4.35
N PHE A 466 -4.64 25.87 -5.46
CA PHE A 466 -4.98 27.28 -5.46
C PHE A 466 -6.48 27.56 -5.28
N ASN A 467 -7.36 26.69 -5.78
CA ASN A 467 -8.81 26.73 -5.54
C ASN A 467 -9.20 25.93 -4.30
#